data_AF-A0A9J7HJU2-F1
#
_entry.id   AF-A0A9J7HJU2-F1
#
_cell.length_a   1.000
_cell.length_b   1.000
_cell.length_c   1.000
_cell.angle_alpha   90.00
_cell.angle_beta   90.00
_cell.angle_gamma   90.00
#
_symmetry.space_group_name_H-M   'P 1'
#
loop_
_entity.id
_entity.type
_entity.pdbx_description
1 polymer ?
#
loop_
_entity_poly.entity_id
_entity_poly.type
_entity_poly.pdbx_seq_one_letter_code
_entity_poly.pdbx_strand_id
1 'polypeptide(L)' 'MWKFMTNSDPPTLMNTAEEGFRKVREGNYAFIWDTPILEYVALNDPECSLTTAENSFYERGYGIALQRDSPYREAFSYG' A
#
# COMPACT_ATOMS: atom_id res chain seq x y z
N MET A 1 2.40 10.60 13.78
CA MET A 1 3.00 9.98 12.58
C MET A 1 3.25 11.02 11.48
N TRP A 2 2.22 11.57 10.82
CA TRP A 2 2.37 12.54 9.71
C TRP A 2 3.36 13.69 9.98
N LYS A 3 3.23 14.40 11.11
CA LYS A 3 4.11 15.52 11.48
C LYS A 3 5.60 15.14 11.56
N PHE A 4 5.90 13.89 11.94
CA PHE A 4 7.28 13.39 11.90
C PHE A 4 7.71 13.23 10.45
N MET A 5 6.94 12.51 9.64
CA MET A 5 7.28 12.22 8.25
C MET A 5 7.52 13.48 7.40
N THR A 6 6.74 14.54 7.62
CA THR A 6 6.87 15.81 6.88
C THR A 6 8.02 16.70 7.34
N ASN A 7 8.47 16.55 8.59
CA ASN A 7 9.45 17.46 9.20
C ASN A 7 10.81 16.79 9.47
N SER A 8 10.97 15.53 9.10
CA SER A 8 12.23 14.80 9.23
C SER A 8 13.27 15.26 8.21
N ASP A 9 14.53 15.33 8.67
CA ASP A 9 15.72 15.49 7.85
C ASP A 9 16.69 14.32 8.17
N PRO A 10 16.98 13.41 7.22
CA PRO A 10 16.60 13.45 5.81
C PRO A 10 15.12 13.13 5.53
N PRO A 11 14.59 13.49 4.34
CA PRO A 11 13.19 13.25 3.97
C PRO A 11 12.78 11.78 4.05
N THR A 12 11.60 11.54 4.60
CA THR A 12 11.04 10.18 4.75
C THR A 12 10.05 9.80 3.65
N LEU A 13 9.47 10.78 2.96
CA LEU A 13 8.51 10.61 1.86
C LEU A 13 9.25 10.43 0.54
N MET A 14 8.85 9.43 -0.24
CA MET A 14 9.39 9.15 -1.58
C MET A 14 8.40 9.62 -2.66
N ASN A 15 8.87 9.82 -3.89
CA ASN A 15 8.02 10.25 -4.99
C ASN A 15 7.30 9.07 -5.66
N THR A 16 7.90 7.88 -5.63
CA THR A 16 7.33 6.67 -6.22
C THR A 16 7.36 5.48 -5.26
N ALA A 17 6.53 4.47 -5.53
CA ALA A 17 6.48 3.26 -4.73
C ALA A 17 7.77 2.43 -4.87
N GLU A 18 8.37 2.41 -6.07
CA GLU A 18 9.62 1.71 -6.35
C GLU A 18 10.78 2.24 -5.51
N GLU A 19 10.87 3.57 -5.32
CA GLU A 19 11.84 4.18 -4.42
C GLU A 19 11.62 3.74 -2.96
N GLY A 20 10.36 3.67 -2.53
CA GLY A 20 9.98 3.16 -1.22
C GLY A 20 10.43 1.71 -1.01
N PHE A 21 10.12 0.82 -1.94
CA PHE A 21 10.52 -0.58 -1.88
C PHE A 21 12.04 -0.78 -1.94
N ARG A 22 12.76 0.01 -2.74
CA ARG A 22 14.23 -0.01 -2.76
C ARG A 22 14.79 0.36 -1.39
N LYS A 23 14.29 1.44 -0.79
CA LYS A 23 14.76 1.94 0.50
C LYS A 23 14.49 0.98 1.66
N VAL A 24 13.37 0.23 1.62
CA VAL A 24 13.12 -0.84 2.61
C VAL A 24 14.19 -1.92 2.53
N ARG A 25 14.59 -2.34 1.32
CA ARG A 25 15.64 -3.36 1.13
C ARG A 25 17.03 -2.87 1.56
N GLU A 26 17.32 -1.59 1.39
CA GLU A 26 18.54 -0.96 1.91
C GLU A 26 18.58 -0.93 3.45
N GLY A 27 17.43 -1.07 4.11
CA GLY A 27 17.30 -1.18 5.56
C GLY A 27 17.04 0.16 6.27
N ASN A 28 16.80 0.07 7.59
CA ASN A 28 16.49 1.21 8.47
C ASN A 28 15.34 2.11 7.96
N TYR A 29 14.39 1.53 7.22
CA TYR A 29 13.25 2.23 6.67
C TYR A 29 12.01 1.33 6.71
N ALA A 30 10.88 1.89 7.12
CA ALA A 30 9.58 1.23 7.06
C ALA A 30 8.70 1.99 6.07
N PHE A 31 8.11 1.27 5.12
CA PHE A 31 7.28 1.86 4.08
C PHE A 31 5.80 1.62 4.39
N ILE A 32 5.06 2.71 4.51
CA ILE A 32 3.61 2.69 4.74
C ILE A 32 2.94 2.81 3.38
N TRP A 33 2.30 1.72 2.95
CA TRP A 33 1.60 1.64 1.67
C TRP A 33 0.39 0.70 1.78
N ASP A 34 -0.26 0.45 0.65
CA ASP A 34 -1.45 -0.37 0.56
C ASP A 34 -1.16 -1.86 0.86
N THR A 35 -1.88 -2.44 1.82
CA THR A 35 -1.61 -3.79 2.35
C THR A 35 -1.52 -4.89 1.28
N PRO A 36 -2.48 -5.07 0.35
CA PRO A 36 -2.39 -6.14 -0.63
C PRO A 36 -1.22 -5.94 -1.62
N ILE A 37 -0.79 -4.71 -1.87
CA ILE A 37 0.41 -4.45 -2.68
C ILE A 37 1.65 -4.88 -1.89
N LEU A 38 1.73 -4.53 -0.61
CA LEU A 38 2.84 -4.95 0.27
C LEU A 38 2.91 -6.47 0.40
N GLU A 39 1.78 -7.15 0.61
CA GLU A 39 1.70 -8.61 0.69
C GLU A 39 2.12 -9.26 -0.62
N TYR A 40 1.64 -8.76 -1.76
CA TYR A 40 2.06 -9.26 -3.07
C TYR A 40 3.57 -9.12 -3.26
N VAL A 41 4.15 -7.97 -2.94
CA VAL A 41 5.59 -7.74 -3.11
C VAL A 41 6.40 -8.62 -2.15
N ALA A 42 5.96 -8.80 -0.91
CA ALA A 42 6.64 -9.66 0.05
C ALA A 42 6.58 -11.15 -0.36
N LEU A 43 5.41 -11.62 -0.82
CA LEU A 43 5.21 -13.00 -1.28
C LEU A 43 6.01 -13.33 -2.55
N ASN A 44 6.27 -12.34 -3.40
CA ASN A 44 7.03 -12.51 -4.65
C ASN A 44 8.49 -12.04 -4.51
N ASP A 45 8.96 -11.71 -3.31
CA ASP A 45 10.35 -11.30 -3.10
C ASP A 45 11.28 -12.52 -3.24
N PRO A 46 12.22 -12.54 -4.20
CA PRO A 46 13.07 -13.71 -4.45
C PRO A 46 14.03 -14.01 -3.29
N GLU A 47 14.34 -13.00 -2.47
CA GLU A 47 15.23 -13.12 -1.31
C GLU A 47 14.46 -13.38 0.00
N CYS A 48 13.12 -13.35 -0.03
CA CYS A 48 12.25 -13.43 1.16
C CYS A 48 12.70 -12.49 2.29
N SER A 49 13.20 -11.31 1.92
CA SER A 49 13.84 -10.33 2.82
C SER A 49 12.83 -9.34 3.42
N LEU A 50 11.62 -9.31 2.88
CA LEU A 50 10.56 -8.37 3.24
C LEU A 50 9.53 -9.04 4.15
N THR A 51 8.99 -8.25 5.09
CA THR A 51 7.88 -8.65 5.94
C THR A 51 6.86 -7.52 6.05
N THR A 52 5.60 -7.88 6.24
CA THR A 52 4.49 -6.96 6.45
C THR A 52 4.06 -6.99 7.91
N ALA A 53 3.54 -5.87 8.41
CA ALA A 53 2.88 -5.86 9.71
C ALA A 53 1.45 -6.42 9.55
N GLU A 54 1.02 -7.29 10.48
CA GLU A 54 -0.27 -8.00 10.39
C GLU A 54 -1.51 -7.09 10.45
N ASN A 55 -1.38 -5.87 10.99
CA ASN A 55 -2.51 -4.99 11.21
C ASN A 55 -2.62 -3.90 10.14
N SER A 56 -3.72 -3.90 9.39
CA SER A 56 -4.09 -2.74 8.58
C SER A 56 -4.49 -1.58 9.49
N PHE A 57 -3.99 -0.38 9.19
CA PHE A 57 -4.34 0.84 9.91
C PHE A 57 -5.80 1.28 9.66
N TYR A 58 -6.44 0.77 8.60
CA TYR A 58 -7.81 1.14 8.20
C TYR A 58 -8.51 -0.01 7.47
N GLU A 59 -9.80 -0.20 7.78
CA GLU A 59 -10.68 -1.05 6.98
C GLU A 59 -11.19 -0.25 5.77
N ARG A 60 -10.62 -0.51 4.60
CA ARG A 60 -11.10 0.01 3.31
C ARG A 60 -11.17 -1.14 2.31
N GLY A 61 -12.20 -1.15 1.49
CA GLY A 61 -12.39 -2.14 0.42
C GLY A 61 -12.15 -1.55 -0.97
N TYR A 62 -11.85 -2.41 -1.93
CA TYR A 62 -11.82 -2.06 -3.35
C TYR A 62 -13.19 -2.24 -3.99
N GLY A 63 -13.53 -1.37 -4.94
CA GLY A 63 -14.79 -1.44 -5.68
C GLY A 63 -14.63 -1.07 -7.15
N ILE A 64 -15.57 -1.53 -7.97
CA ILE A 64 -15.62 -1.20 -9.39
C ILE A 64 -16.46 0.06 -9.57
N ALA A 65 -15.86 1.13 -10.10
CA ALA A 65 -16.56 2.37 -10.39
C ALA A 65 -17.44 2.21 -11.64
N LEU A 66 -18.70 2.63 -11.55
CA LEU A 66 -19.64 2.66 -12.65
C LEU A 66 -20.22 4.07 -12.80
N GLN A 67 -20.76 4.38 -13.98
CA GLN A 67 -21.53 5.61 -14.17
C GLN A 67 -22.69 5.67 -13.16
N ARG A 68 -23.05 6.87 -12.73
CA ARG A 68 -24.23 7.08 -11.87
C ARG A 68 -25.45 6.47 -12.56
N ASP A 69 -26.27 5.77 -11.78
CA ASP A 69 -27.48 5.08 -12.24
C ASP A 69 -27.23 3.96 -13.27
N SER A 70 -26.01 3.42 -13.32
CA SER A 70 -25.71 2.23 -14.12
C SER A 70 -26.59 1.05 -13.69
N PRO A 71 -27.32 0.41 -14.63
CA PRO A 71 -28.15 -0.76 -14.33
C PRO A 71 -27.32 -1.96 -13.86
N TYR A 72 -26.01 -1.95 -14.09
CA TYR A 72 -25.11 -3.04 -13.73
C TYR A 72 -24.60 -2.97 -12.28
N ARG A 73 -24.86 -1.87 -11.55
CA ARG A 73 -24.35 -1.72 -10.18
C ARG A 73 -24.72 -2.89 -9.28
N GLU A 74 -25.98 -3.32 -9.34
CA GLU A 74 -26.47 -4.42 -8.50
C GLU A 74 -25.95 -5.76 -9.00
N ALA A 75 -25.96 -5.99 -10.31
CA ALA A 75 -25.40 -7.20 -10.90
C ALA A 75 -23.92 -7.41 -10.54
N PHE A 76 -23.11 -6.33 -10.50
CA PHE A 76 -21.70 -6.41 -10.10
C PHE A 76 -21.48 -6.49 -8.58
N SER A 77 -22.46 -6.06 -7.76
CA SER A 77 -22.30 -6.06 -6.29
C SER A 77 -22.88 -7.30 -5.61
N TYR A 78 -23.92 -7.90 -6.18
CA TYR A 78 -24.75 -8.94 -5.55
C TYR A 78 -24.87 -10.23 -6.37
N GLY A 79 -23.96 -10.46 -7.33
CA GLY A 79 -23.99 -11.59 -8.26
C GLY A 79 -24.48 -12.91 -7.66
#